data_AF-A0A662CBF2-F1
#
_entry.id   AF-A0A662CBF2-F1
#
_cell.length_a   1.000
_cell.length_b   1.000
_cell.length_c   1.000
_cell.angle_alpha   90.00
_cell.angle_beta   90.00
_cell.angle_gamma   90.00
#
_symmetry.space_group_name_H-M   'P 1'
#
loop_
_entity.id
_entity.type
_entity.pdbx_description
1 polymer ?
#
loop_
_entity_poly.entity_id
_entity_poly.type
_entity_poly.pdbx_seq_one_letter_code
_entity_poly.pdbx_strand_id
1 'polypeptide(L)' 'RRKRGKERLTSLLEQIPGVGPVRRRRLLQVFGSLDAIAEASVDDLASVPGITPVLAMRIKDFLEGYLKG' A
#
# COMPACT_ATOMS: atom_id res chain seq x y z
N ARG A 1 12.23 20.53 -9.99
CA ARG A 1 11.02 20.50 -9.12
C ARG A 1 10.71 19.04 -8.74
N ARG A 2 11.30 18.48 -7.68
CA ARG A 2 11.12 17.07 -7.23
C ARG A 2 10.52 16.97 -5.81
N LYS A 3 9.59 17.86 -5.48
CA LYS A 3 8.92 17.91 -4.16
C LYS A 3 7.40 17.97 -4.28
N ARG A 4 6.81 17.17 -5.18
CA ARG A 4 5.34 17.07 -5.33
C ARG A 4 4.78 15.65 -5.11
N GLY A 5 5.63 14.64 -4.88
CA GLY A 5 5.19 13.24 -4.70
C GLY A 5 4.85 12.85 -3.26
N LYS A 6 5.48 13.48 -2.25
CA LYS A 6 5.41 12.97 -0.86
C LYS A 6 4.07 13.18 -0.16
N GLU A 7 3.27 14.16 -0.56
CA GLU A 7 1.95 14.42 0.03
C GLU A 7 0.81 13.60 -0.62
N ARG A 8 1.03 12.99 -1.80
CA ARG A 8 0.03 12.13 -2.47
C ARG A 8 0.06 10.67 -2.00
N LEU A 9 1.11 10.31 -1.29
CA LEU A 9 1.45 8.94 -0.96
C LEU A 9 0.51 8.35 0.13
N THR A 10 0.16 9.11 1.15
CA THR A 10 -0.76 8.65 2.22
C THR A 10 -2.18 8.39 1.72
N SER A 11 -2.66 9.16 0.75
CA SER A 11 -3.98 8.96 0.12
C SER A 11 -3.96 7.89 -0.98
N LEU A 12 -2.79 7.40 -1.39
CA LEU A 12 -2.67 6.41 -2.46
C LEU A 12 -3.25 5.06 -2.02
N LEU A 13 -2.93 4.62 -0.81
CA LEU A 13 -3.51 3.38 -0.26
C LEU A 13 -5.01 3.48 -0.03
N GLU A 14 -5.50 4.65 0.38
CA GLU A 14 -6.93 4.88 0.62
C GLU A 14 -7.77 4.91 -0.67
N GLN A 15 -7.14 5.08 -1.84
CA GLN A 15 -7.83 4.95 -3.13
C GLN A 15 -8.11 3.50 -3.52
N ILE A 16 -7.46 2.53 -2.87
CA ILE A 16 -7.66 1.11 -3.16
C ILE A 16 -8.97 0.67 -2.49
N PRO A 17 -9.96 0.18 -3.27
CA PRO A 17 -11.22 -0.27 -2.70
C PRO A 17 -11.01 -1.36 -1.64
N GLY A 18 -11.49 -1.08 -0.43
CA GLY A 18 -11.31 -1.97 0.73
C GLY A 18 -10.07 -1.65 1.58
N VAL A 19 -9.22 -0.69 1.23
CA VAL A 19 -8.13 -0.23 2.09
C VAL A 19 -8.52 1.08 2.76
N GLY A 20 -9.21 0.96 3.90
CA GLY A 20 -9.53 2.12 4.72
C GLY A 20 -8.34 2.62 5.58
N PRO A 21 -8.54 3.72 6.33
CA PRO A 21 -7.49 4.34 7.14
C PRO A 21 -6.86 3.39 8.17
N VAL A 22 -7.65 2.45 8.72
CA VAL A 22 -7.16 1.43 9.68
C VAL A 22 -6.18 0.47 9.02
N ARG A 23 -6.54 -0.08 7.85
CA ARG A 23 -5.70 -1.02 7.10
C ARG A 23 -4.43 -0.34 6.60
N ARG A 24 -4.55 0.89 6.08
CA ARG A 24 -3.41 1.74 5.74
C ARG A 24 -2.46 1.92 6.91
N ARG A 25 -2.99 2.33 8.08
CA ARG A 25 -2.15 2.55 9.27
C ARG A 25 -1.40 1.29 9.67
N ARG A 26 -2.04 0.12 9.64
CA ARG A 26 -1.39 -1.16 9.93
C ARG A 26 -0.28 -1.48 8.93
N LEU A 27 -0.54 -1.32 7.64
CA LEU A 27 0.49 -1.51 6.60
C LEU A 27 1.69 -0.60 6.85
N LEU A 28 1.45 0.69 7.12
CA LEU A 28 2.52 1.64 7.43
C LEU A 28 3.25 1.32 8.74
N GLN A 29 2.57 0.75 9.73
CA GLN A 29 3.21 0.32 10.98
C GLN A 29 4.12 -0.90 10.79
N VAL A 30 3.73 -1.84 9.92
CA VAL A 30 4.50 -3.07 9.65
C VAL A 30 5.68 -2.79 8.71
N PHE A 31 5.45 -2.04 7.64
CA PHE A 31 6.43 -1.84 6.57
C PHE A 31 7.18 -0.50 6.65
N GLY A 32 6.67 0.48 7.41
CA GLY A 32 7.32 1.77 7.65
C GLY A 32 7.13 2.82 6.55
N SER A 33 7.12 2.43 5.28
CA SER A 33 6.96 3.35 4.14
C SER A 33 6.13 2.74 3.01
N LEU A 34 5.64 3.59 2.11
CA LEU A 34 4.90 3.11 0.92
C LEU A 34 5.80 2.39 -0.07
N ASP A 35 7.04 2.82 -0.21
CA ASP A 35 8.03 2.10 -1.00
C ASP A 35 8.23 0.68 -0.43
N ALA A 36 8.35 0.54 0.89
CA ALA A 36 8.47 -0.78 1.51
C ALA A 36 7.21 -1.64 1.33
N ILE A 37 6.02 -1.04 1.36
CA ILE A 37 4.75 -1.74 1.06
C ILE A 37 4.70 -2.16 -0.42
N ALA A 38 5.19 -1.32 -1.32
CA ALA A 38 5.23 -1.60 -2.74
C ALA A 38 6.25 -2.71 -3.09
N GLU A 39 7.35 -2.80 -2.35
CA GLU A 39 8.36 -3.87 -2.50
C GLU A 39 7.90 -5.19 -1.84
N ALA A 40 7.08 -5.13 -0.78
CA ALA A 40 6.60 -6.31 -0.07
C ALA A 40 5.89 -7.34 -0.97
N SER A 41 6.02 -8.62 -0.62
CA SER A 41 5.33 -9.70 -1.34
C SER A 41 3.83 -9.73 -1.00
N VAL A 42 3.03 -10.39 -1.83
CA VAL A 42 1.59 -10.57 -1.55
C VAL A 42 1.37 -11.30 -0.23
N ASP A 43 2.22 -12.29 0.10
CA ASP A 43 2.16 -13.03 1.37
C ASP A 43 2.51 -12.17 2.58
N ASP A 44 3.51 -11.29 2.47
CA ASP A 44 3.85 -10.34 3.54
C ASP A 44 2.70 -9.36 3.78
N LEU A 45 2.11 -8.83 2.70
CA LEU A 45 0.95 -7.94 2.79
C LEU A 45 -0.25 -8.65 3.42
N ALA A 46 -0.49 -9.93 3.07
CA ALA A 46 -1.57 -10.74 3.62
C ALA A 46 -1.33 -11.15 5.09
N SER A 47 -0.07 -11.13 5.56
CA SER A 47 0.27 -11.37 6.96
C SER A 47 -0.19 -10.22 7.89
N VAL A 48 -0.51 -9.06 7.33
CA VAL A 48 -1.01 -7.92 8.11
C VAL A 48 -2.46 -8.18 8.57
N PRO A 49 -2.77 -8.05 9.88
CA PRO A 49 -4.10 -8.30 10.40
C PRO A 49 -5.21 -7.51 9.69
N GLY A 50 -6.17 -8.23 9.12
CA GLY A 50 -7.29 -7.67 8.39
C GLY A 50 -7.03 -7.37 6.92
N ILE A 51 -5.86 -7.73 6.38
CA ILE A 51 -5.60 -7.83 4.94
C ILE A 51 -5.81 -9.29 4.52
N THR A 52 -6.69 -9.52 3.56
CA THR A 52 -6.87 -10.86 2.97
C THR A 52 -5.91 -11.05 1.79
N PRO A 53 -5.59 -12.28 1.37
CA PRO A 53 -4.75 -12.52 0.18
C PRO A 53 -5.26 -11.80 -1.07
N VAL A 54 -6.59 -11.75 -1.26
CA VAL A 54 -7.23 -11.02 -2.36
C VAL A 54 -6.97 -9.51 -2.25
N LEU A 55 -7.04 -8.95 -1.05
CA LEU A 55 -6.78 -7.53 -0.84
C LEU A 55 -5.29 -7.20 -0.99
N ALA A 56 -4.40 -8.07 -0.50
CA ALA A 56 -2.96 -7.95 -0.65
C ALA A 56 -2.55 -7.91 -2.13
N MET A 57 -3.12 -8.81 -2.95
CA MET A 57 -2.87 -8.83 -4.39
C MET A 57 -3.33 -7.54 -5.06
N ARG A 58 -4.52 -7.02 -4.71
CA ARG A 58 -5.02 -5.73 -5.22
C ARG A 58 -4.13 -4.56 -4.81
N ILE A 59 -3.61 -4.58 -3.58
CA ILE A 59 -2.67 -3.55 -3.11
C ILE A 59 -1.40 -3.59 -3.95
N LYS A 60 -0.81 -4.77 -4.13
CA LYS A 60 0.40 -4.94 -4.92
C LYS A 60 0.22 -4.47 -6.36
N ASP A 61 -0.83 -4.94 -7.02
CA ASP A 61 -1.15 -4.59 -8.41
C ASP A 61 -1.34 -3.07 -8.59
N PHE A 62 -2.10 -2.44 -7.70
CA PHE A 62 -2.31 -0.99 -7.73
C PHE A 62 -1.02 -0.19 -7.56
N LEU A 63 -0.15 -0.60 -6.61
CA LEU A 63 1.11 0.09 -6.35
C LEU A 63 2.11 -0.11 -7.50
N GLU A 64 2.19 -1.31 -8.06
CA GLU A 64 3.04 -1.56 -9.24
C GLU A 64 2.59 -0.74 -10.45
N GLY A 65 1.28 -0.68 -10.71
CA GLY A 65 0.73 0.14 -11.79
C GLY A 65 1.01 1.63 -11.62
N TYR A 66 0.98 2.12 -10.36
CA TYR A 66 1.28 3.52 -10.07
C TYR A 66 2.77 3.88 -10.22
N LEU A 67 3.68 2.97 -9.87
CA LEU A 67 5.13 3.21 -9.93
C LEU A 67 5.73 3.02 -11.32
N LYS A 68 5.12 2.17 -12.16
CA LYS A 68 5.53 1.94 -13.55
C LYS A 68 5.02 3.03 -14.51
N GLY A 69 4.07 3.86 -14.08
CA GLY A 69 3.43 4.92 -14.86
C GLY A 69 4.03 6.32 -14.71
#